data_AF-A0A372IVG8-F1
#
_entry.id   AF-A0A372IVG8-F1
#
_cell.length_a   1.000
_cell.length_b   1.000
_cell.length_c   1.000
_cell.angle_alpha   90.00
_cell.angle_beta   90.00
_cell.angle_gamma   90.00
#
_symmetry.space_group_name_H-M   'P 1'
#
loop_
_entity.id
_entity.type
_entity.pdbx_description
1 polymer ?
#
loop_
_entity_poly.entity_id
_entity_poly.type
_entity_poly.pdbx_seq_one_letter_code
_entity_poly.pdbx_strand_id
1 'polypeptide(L)'
;MTAVAHQGVVGEHGWTDPPEPAAAGIDALFEPRPRFRRRLHGYDPADVDEYVAWAEAELAGRTAEPGWCSGCNDLAGARPGPVPPPADAVSVVTRMDELLRLAESRASALVAGAEEEAGRIRETARAEAEARLRNVVDLRAAAVAAGRQVQLESSTLRREAEAVLAAARREADAALETARQGAQAALAAARQDAEELLAAARAEAEEERAARLAAVGGELADLCRQRDEARAALRRVTGQIAAALDSLAVPGPAAPGAARAPGVRVTGNVVIGEPRQPVAP
;
A
#
# COMPACT_ATOMS: atom_id res chain seq x y z
N MET A 1 23.68 -0.42 15.29
CA MET A 1 22.71 0.57 14.77
C MET A 1 23.38 1.30 13.62
N THR A 2 23.20 0.77 12.41
CA THR A 2 23.90 1.23 11.21
C THR A 2 22.84 1.79 10.28
N ALA A 3 22.86 3.11 10.08
CA ALA A 3 21.90 3.81 9.24
C ALA A 3 22.22 3.56 7.76
N VAL A 4 21.33 2.86 7.07
CA VAL A 4 21.37 2.66 5.62
C VAL A 4 20.59 3.81 4.98
N ALA A 5 21.29 4.72 4.33
CA ALA A 5 20.72 5.78 3.51
C ALA A 5 20.34 5.21 2.14
N HIS A 6 19.04 5.07 1.85
CA HIS A 6 18.54 4.82 0.51
C HIS A 6 18.45 6.15 -0.26
N GLN A 7 19.42 6.39 -1.13
CA GLN A 7 19.30 7.36 -2.22
C GLN A 7 18.34 6.78 -3.27
N GLY A 8 17.15 7.37 -3.37
CA GLY A 8 16.23 7.18 -4.49
C GLY A 8 16.68 8.02 -5.68
N VAL A 9 17.20 7.35 -6.70
CA VAL A 9 17.49 7.93 -8.02
C VAL A 9 16.16 8.07 -8.78
N VAL A 10 15.69 9.31 -8.91
CA VAL A 10 14.61 9.67 -9.83
C VAL A 10 15.24 9.76 -11.22
N GLY A 11 15.18 8.66 -11.97
CA GLY A 11 15.54 8.64 -13.39
C GLY A 11 14.39 9.20 -14.22
N GLU A 12 14.46 10.49 -14.55
CA GLU A 12 13.69 11.09 -15.64
C GLU A 12 14.19 10.47 -16.96
N HIS A 13 13.47 9.48 -17.49
CA HIS A 13 13.69 8.99 -18.84
C HIS A 13 12.87 9.83 -19.81
N GLY A 14 13.61 10.69 -20.52
CA GLY A 14 13.12 11.57 -21.58
C GLY A 14 12.43 10.80 -22.70
N TRP A 15 11.25 11.29 -23.06
CA TRP A 15 10.53 10.90 -24.27
C TRP A 15 11.03 11.76 -25.44
N THR A 16 12.04 11.27 -26.15
CA THR A 16 12.52 11.75 -27.48
C THR A 16 13.07 10.51 -28.18
N ASP A 17 12.72 10.07 -29.39
CA ASP A 17 12.03 10.65 -30.53
C ASP A 17 11.17 9.55 -31.21
N PRO A 18 10.27 9.90 -32.15
CA PRO A 18 9.33 8.98 -32.77
C PRO A 18 10.00 7.98 -33.73
N PRO A 19 9.36 6.82 -33.97
CA PRO A 19 9.88 5.80 -34.87
C PRO A 19 9.84 6.22 -36.35
N GLU A 20 10.89 5.88 -37.08
CA GLU A 20 10.99 5.99 -38.54
C GLU A 20 9.90 5.17 -39.27
N PRO A 21 9.31 5.68 -40.37
CA PRO A 21 8.36 4.92 -41.18
C PRO A 21 9.05 4.33 -42.42
N ALA A 22 9.01 3.01 -42.59
CA ALA A 22 9.27 2.40 -43.90
C ALA A 22 8.70 0.98 -44.02
N ALA A 23 7.41 0.88 -44.33
CA ALA A 23 6.85 -0.29 -45.01
C ALA A 23 5.82 0.21 -46.05
N ALA A 24 6.30 0.40 -47.28
CA ALA A 24 5.49 0.77 -48.44
C ALA A 24 4.61 -0.41 -48.87
N GLY A 25 3.43 -0.52 -48.26
CA GLY A 25 2.33 -1.37 -48.71
C GLY A 25 1.25 -0.55 -49.40
N ILE A 26 0.12 -1.20 -49.73
CA ILE A 26 -1.11 -0.58 -50.28
C ILE A 26 -1.60 0.62 -49.42
N ASP A 27 -1.13 0.73 -48.18
CA ASP A 27 -1.28 1.91 -47.32
C ASP A 27 -0.70 3.21 -47.90
N ALA A 28 0.25 3.16 -48.85
CA ALA A 28 0.75 4.36 -49.54
C ALA A 28 -0.24 4.93 -50.57
N LEU A 29 -1.25 4.14 -51.00
CA LEU A 29 -2.36 4.63 -51.84
C LEU A 29 -3.42 5.38 -51.01
N PHE A 30 -3.38 5.24 -49.69
CA PHE A 30 -4.06 6.12 -48.76
C PHE A 30 -3.02 7.12 -48.26
N GLU A 31 -2.79 8.19 -49.04
CA GLU A 31 -1.91 9.30 -48.66
C GLU A 31 -2.03 9.62 -47.15
N PRO A 32 -0.91 9.94 -46.47
CA PRO A 32 -0.83 10.03 -45.02
C PRO A 32 -1.83 11.06 -44.49
N ARG A 33 -3.04 10.60 -44.17
CA ARG A 33 -4.03 11.43 -43.51
C ARG A 33 -3.53 11.71 -42.09
N PRO A 34 -3.63 12.95 -41.60
CA PRO A 34 -3.27 13.26 -40.24
C PRO A 34 -4.11 12.40 -39.28
N ARG A 35 -3.45 11.75 -38.32
CA ARG A 35 -4.07 10.82 -37.37
C ARG A 35 -4.38 11.55 -36.07
N PHE A 36 -5.65 11.66 -35.73
CA PHE A 36 -6.08 12.26 -34.46
C PHE A 36 -5.76 11.36 -33.27
N ARG A 37 -5.03 11.88 -32.29
CA ARG A 37 -4.88 11.25 -30.97
C ARG A 37 -6.01 11.72 -30.06
N ARG A 38 -6.70 10.78 -29.41
CA ARG A 38 -7.71 11.09 -28.38
C ARG A 38 -7.02 11.36 -27.06
N ARG A 39 -7.22 12.55 -26.49
CA ARG A 39 -6.97 12.84 -25.07
C ARG A 39 -8.25 12.70 -24.27
N LEU A 40 -8.12 12.53 -22.95
CA LEU A 40 -9.22 12.34 -22.01
C LEU A 40 -10.30 13.46 -22.08
N HIS A 41 -9.98 14.62 -22.67
CA HIS A 41 -10.88 15.76 -22.82
C HIS A 41 -11.08 16.26 -24.27
N GLY A 42 -10.78 15.45 -25.28
CA GLY A 42 -11.06 15.80 -26.69
C GLY A 42 -9.91 15.50 -27.64
N TYR A 43 -9.92 16.20 -28.78
CA TYR A 43 -8.87 16.15 -29.80
C TYR A 43 -7.69 17.03 -29.39
N ASP A 44 -6.47 16.61 -29.72
CA ASP A 44 -5.28 17.43 -29.53
C ASP A 44 -5.34 18.63 -30.49
N PRO A 45 -5.27 19.90 -30.01
CA PRO A 45 -5.36 21.08 -30.88
C PRO A 45 -4.35 21.07 -32.02
N ALA A 46 -3.13 20.54 -31.78
CA ALA A 46 -2.09 20.45 -32.80
C ALA A 46 -2.48 19.51 -33.95
N ASP A 47 -3.11 18.37 -33.65
CA ASP A 47 -3.61 17.41 -34.66
C ASP A 47 -4.76 18.02 -35.48
N VAL A 48 -5.56 18.89 -34.86
CA VAL A 48 -6.66 19.61 -35.53
C VAL A 48 -6.11 20.65 -36.50
N ASP A 49 -5.12 21.44 -36.08
CA ASP A 49 -4.50 22.47 -36.93
C ASP A 49 -3.79 21.84 -38.15
N GLU A 50 -3.09 20.71 -37.96
CA GLU A 50 -2.45 19.97 -39.05
C GLU A 50 -3.48 19.42 -40.06
N TYR A 51 -4.60 18.89 -39.57
CA TYR A 51 -5.69 18.44 -40.43
C TYR A 51 -6.34 19.58 -41.22
N VAL A 52 -6.59 20.73 -40.58
CA VAL A 52 -7.20 21.89 -41.25
C VAL A 52 -6.28 22.42 -42.35
N ALA A 53 -4.98 22.55 -42.08
CA ALA A 53 -4.01 22.98 -43.08
C ALA A 53 -3.95 22.03 -44.30
N TRP A 54 -4.01 20.71 -44.07
CA TRP A 54 -4.08 19.72 -45.15
C TRP A 54 -5.37 19.84 -45.96
N ALA A 55 -6.53 19.95 -45.29
CA ALA A 55 -7.83 20.05 -45.96
C ALA A 55 -7.95 21.32 -46.80
N GLU A 56 -7.42 22.45 -46.31
CA GLU A 56 -7.37 23.71 -47.05
C GLU A 56 -6.48 23.61 -48.30
N ALA A 57 -5.32 22.94 -48.20
CA ALA A 57 -4.44 22.70 -49.34
C ALA A 57 -5.10 21.83 -50.42
N GLU A 58 -5.85 20.79 -50.03
CA GLU A 58 -6.54 19.92 -50.98
C GLU A 58 -7.74 20.63 -51.65
N LEU A 59 -8.49 21.42 -50.88
CA LEU A 59 -9.54 22.29 -51.43
C LEU A 59 -8.98 23.32 -52.40
N ALA A 60 -7.86 23.96 -52.06
CA ALA A 60 -7.18 24.89 -52.94
C ALA A 60 -6.76 24.21 -54.26
N GLY A 61 -6.19 23.00 -54.20
CA GLY A 61 -5.85 22.20 -55.38
C GLY A 61 -7.05 21.88 -56.28
N ARG A 62 -8.21 21.56 -55.70
CA ARG A 62 -9.44 21.27 -56.45
C ARG A 62 -10.12 22.51 -57.03
N THR A 63 -10.04 23.65 -56.34
CA THR A 63 -10.55 24.93 -56.85
C THR A 63 -9.65 25.56 -57.92
N ALA A 64 -8.38 25.17 -57.96
CA ALA A 64 -7.42 25.59 -58.97
C ALA A 64 -7.57 24.84 -60.31
N GLU A 65 -8.36 23.76 -60.38
CA GLU A 65 -8.77 23.14 -61.64
C GLU A 65 -9.99 23.89 -62.22
N PRO A 66 -9.82 24.77 -63.22
CA PRO A 66 -10.92 25.52 -63.79
C PRO A 66 -11.62 24.63 -64.83
N GLY A 67 -12.83 24.17 -64.53
CA GLY A 67 -13.86 24.01 -65.56
C GLY A 67 -14.13 22.62 -66.13
N TRP A 68 -14.47 21.64 -65.28
CA TRP A 68 -15.08 20.38 -65.76
C TRP A 68 -16.59 20.30 -65.49
N CYS A 69 -17.39 21.27 -65.97
CA CYS A 69 -18.78 20.95 -66.32
C CYS A 69 -18.72 20.14 -67.63
N SER A 70 -18.51 18.82 -67.51
CA SER A 70 -18.43 17.91 -68.66
C SER A 70 -19.70 17.92 -69.54
N GLY A 71 -20.82 18.49 -69.07
CA GLY A 71 -22.08 18.55 -69.83
C GLY A 71 -22.39 19.90 -70.48
N CYS A 72 -21.65 20.98 -70.16
CA CYS A 72 -21.99 22.33 -70.63
C CYS A 72 -21.34 22.68 -71.98
N ASN A 73 -20.29 21.96 -72.41
CA ASN A 73 -19.50 22.31 -73.61
C ASN A 73 -19.99 21.65 -74.91
N ASP A 74 -20.86 20.65 -74.85
CA ASP A 74 -21.31 19.95 -76.07
C ASP A 74 -22.39 20.72 -76.86
N LEU A 75 -22.97 21.78 -76.29
CA LEU A 75 -23.98 22.61 -76.95
C LEU A 75 -23.44 23.84 -77.68
N ALA A 76 -22.16 24.20 -77.49
CA ALA A 76 -21.59 25.42 -78.08
C ALA A 76 -21.02 25.23 -79.52
N GLY A 77 -20.92 23.98 -80.02
CA GLY A 77 -20.23 23.68 -81.28
C GLY A 77 -21.09 23.60 -82.55
N ALA A 78 -22.42 23.52 -82.44
CA ALA A 78 -23.28 23.31 -83.61
C ALA A 78 -23.73 24.66 -84.23
N ARG A 79 -22.91 25.18 -85.16
CA ARG A 79 -23.28 26.31 -86.00
C ARG A 79 -24.37 25.86 -86.99
N PRO A 80 -25.59 26.42 -86.99
CA PRO A 80 -26.61 26.02 -87.95
C PRO A 80 -26.16 26.42 -89.36
N GLY A 81 -26.13 25.46 -90.27
CA GLY A 81 -25.84 25.68 -91.69
C GLY A 81 -26.95 26.49 -92.40
N PRO A 82 -26.70 26.93 -93.65
CA PRO A 82 -27.61 27.78 -94.40
C PRO A 82 -28.97 27.09 -94.62
N VAL A 83 -30.03 27.77 -94.19
CA VAL A 83 -31.42 27.30 -94.28
C VAL A 83 -31.87 27.29 -95.75
N PRO A 84 -32.38 26.16 -96.28
CA PRO A 84 -32.91 26.10 -97.64
C PRO A 84 -34.16 26.98 -97.81
N PRO A 85 -34.48 27.42 -99.05
CA PRO A 85 -35.61 28.32 -99.33
C PRO A 85 -36.97 27.73 -98.94
N PRO A 86 -37.99 28.56 -98.65
CA PRO A 86 -39.23 28.12 -98.03
C PRO A 86 -39.99 27.15 -98.93
N ALA A 87 -40.09 25.90 -98.49
CA ALA A 87 -41.14 25.00 -98.91
C ALA A 87 -42.50 25.54 -98.44
N ASP A 88 -43.55 25.21 -99.18
CA ASP A 88 -44.95 25.62 -99.00
C ASP A 88 -45.36 25.83 -97.52
N ALA A 89 -45.69 27.07 -97.14
CA ALA A 89 -45.85 27.50 -95.74
C ALA A 89 -46.89 26.67 -94.96
N VAL A 90 -47.90 26.12 -95.65
CA VAL A 90 -48.95 25.28 -95.07
C VAL A 90 -48.40 23.91 -94.62
N SER A 91 -47.43 23.34 -95.35
CA SER A 91 -46.78 22.07 -95.01
C SER A 91 -45.87 22.22 -93.78
N VAL A 92 -45.18 23.36 -93.66
CA VAL A 92 -44.31 23.67 -92.52
C VAL A 92 -45.12 23.79 -91.23
N VAL A 93 -46.27 24.48 -91.24
CA VAL A 93 -47.13 24.63 -90.05
C VAL A 93 -47.68 23.27 -89.59
N THR A 94 -48.14 22.43 -90.52
CA THR A 94 -48.67 21.09 -90.19
C THR A 94 -47.57 20.20 -89.58
N ARG A 95 -46.38 20.19 -90.18
CA ARG A 95 -45.23 19.43 -89.65
C ARG A 95 -44.76 19.97 -88.30
N MET A 96 -44.86 21.28 -88.08
CA MET A 96 -44.53 21.89 -86.79
C MET A 96 -45.52 21.49 -85.70
N ASP A 97 -46.82 21.43 -86.01
CA ASP A 97 -47.85 20.96 -85.07
C ASP A 97 -47.64 19.48 -84.70
N GLU A 98 -47.34 18.63 -85.68
CA GLU A 98 -46.99 17.22 -85.43
C GLU A 98 -45.76 17.08 -84.53
N LEU A 99 -44.72 17.91 -84.76
CA LEU A 99 -43.52 17.94 -83.93
C LEU A 99 -43.82 18.44 -82.50
N LEU A 100 -44.66 19.47 -82.35
CA LEU A 100 -45.06 19.97 -81.03
C LEU A 100 -45.85 18.90 -80.27
N ARG A 101 -46.80 18.22 -80.93
CA ARG A 101 -47.56 17.12 -80.34
C ARG A 101 -46.66 15.94 -79.93
N LEU A 102 -45.68 15.60 -80.76
CA LEU A 102 -44.69 14.57 -80.44
C LEU A 102 -43.79 15.00 -79.27
N ALA A 103 -43.35 16.26 -79.24
CA ALA A 103 -42.55 16.81 -78.17
C ALA A 103 -43.32 16.85 -76.86
N GLU A 104 -44.58 17.25 -76.87
CA GLU A 104 -45.48 17.24 -75.72
C GLU A 104 -45.70 15.81 -75.20
N SER A 105 -45.98 14.86 -76.09
CA SER A 105 -46.12 13.45 -75.73
C SER A 105 -44.83 12.90 -75.11
N ARG A 106 -43.67 13.23 -75.68
CA ARG A 106 -42.36 12.83 -75.14
C ARG A 106 -42.07 13.49 -73.80
N ALA A 107 -42.37 14.78 -73.64
CA ALA A 107 -42.20 15.50 -72.38
C ALA A 107 -43.09 14.89 -71.29
N SER A 108 -44.35 14.57 -71.62
CA SER A 108 -45.28 13.91 -70.71
C SER A 108 -44.77 12.52 -70.30
N ALA A 109 -44.23 11.73 -71.24
CA ALA A 109 -43.63 10.43 -70.94
C ALA A 109 -42.38 10.54 -70.05
N LEU A 110 -41.54 11.57 -70.26
CA LEU A 110 -40.37 11.82 -69.41
C LEU A 110 -40.76 12.24 -68.00
N VAL A 111 -41.78 13.10 -67.85
CA VAL A 111 -42.30 13.50 -66.53
C VAL A 111 -42.88 12.29 -65.81
N ALA A 112 -43.72 11.49 -66.48
CA ALA A 112 -44.27 10.27 -65.89
C ALA A 112 -43.17 9.29 -65.44
N GLY A 113 -42.16 9.05 -66.28
CA GLY A 113 -41.02 8.19 -65.91
C GLY A 113 -40.19 8.76 -64.76
N ALA A 114 -40.00 10.08 -64.71
CA ALA A 114 -39.32 10.75 -63.60
C ALA A 114 -40.11 10.69 -62.30
N GLU A 115 -41.44 10.79 -62.35
CA GLU A 115 -42.32 10.64 -61.18
C GLU A 115 -42.29 9.20 -60.65
N GLU A 116 -42.31 8.20 -61.52
CA GLU A 116 -42.16 6.78 -61.15
C GLU A 116 -40.80 6.49 -60.51
N GLU A 117 -39.70 6.98 -61.09
CA GLU A 117 -38.36 6.85 -60.51
C GLU A 117 -38.25 7.56 -59.16
N ALA A 118 -38.77 8.79 -59.06
CA ALA A 118 -38.80 9.53 -57.79
C ALA A 118 -39.64 8.81 -56.73
N GLY A 119 -40.71 8.12 -57.13
CA GLY A 119 -41.49 7.22 -56.28
C GLY A 119 -40.64 6.07 -55.75
N ARG A 120 -39.95 5.33 -56.64
CA ARG A 120 -39.06 4.21 -56.28
C ARG A 120 -37.93 4.64 -55.34
N ILE A 121 -37.31 5.79 -55.59
CA ILE A 121 -36.26 6.35 -54.72
C ILE A 121 -36.82 6.65 -53.32
N ARG A 122 -38.00 7.27 -53.23
CA ARG A 122 -38.63 7.58 -51.94
C ARG A 122 -39.01 6.32 -51.16
N GLU A 123 -39.57 5.31 -51.82
CA GLU A 123 -39.90 4.02 -51.20
C GLU A 123 -38.66 3.30 -50.69
N THR A 124 -37.59 3.25 -51.50
CA THR A 124 -36.31 2.67 -51.10
C THR A 124 -35.69 3.40 -49.91
N ALA A 125 -35.64 4.73 -49.96
CA ALA A 125 -35.12 5.55 -48.88
C ALA A 125 -35.91 5.37 -47.57
N ARG A 126 -37.25 5.23 -47.67
CA ARG A 126 -38.10 4.95 -46.52
C ARG A 126 -37.82 3.57 -45.94
N ALA A 127 -37.73 2.54 -46.78
CA ALA A 127 -37.42 1.18 -46.34
C ALA A 127 -36.04 1.10 -45.66
N GLU A 128 -35.04 1.80 -46.19
CA GLU A 128 -33.73 1.91 -45.54
C GLU A 128 -33.78 2.65 -44.20
N ALA A 129 -34.52 3.76 -44.12
CA ALA A 129 -34.68 4.51 -42.88
C ALA A 129 -35.36 3.66 -41.80
N GLU A 130 -36.41 2.92 -42.15
CA GLU A 130 -37.09 1.99 -41.24
C GLU A 130 -36.16 0.84 -40.81
N ALA A 131 -35.34 0.30 -41.72
CA ALA A 131 -34.34 -0.71 -41.39
C ALA A 131 -33.26 -0.17 -40.42
N ARG A 132 -32.78 1.06 -40.64
CA ARG A 132 -31.81 1.72 -39.75
C ARG A 132 -32.42 2.00 -38.37
N LEU A 133 -33.67 2.44 -38.30
CA LEU A 133 -34.36 2.65 -37.02
C LEU A 133 -34.51 1.36 -36.23
N ARG A 134 -34.88 0.24 -36.90
CA ARG A 134 -34.91 -1.08 -36.25
C ARG A 134 -33.54 -1.48 -35.70
N ASN A 135 -32.48 -1.33 -36.50
CA ASN A 135 -31.10 -1.61 -36.07
C ASN A 135 -30.72 -0.79 -34.83
N VAL A 136 -31.02 0.51 -34.79
CA VAL A 136 -30.73 1.36 -33.63
C VAL A 136 -31.49 0.91 -32.38
N VAL A 137 -32.75 0.48 -32.52
CA VAL A 137 -33.54 -0.08 -31.40
C VAL A 137 -32.91 -1.37 -30.90
N ASP A 138 -32.49 -2.26 -31.79
CA ASP A 138 -31.84 -3.52 -31.44
C ASP A 138 -30.49 -3.29 -30.74
N LEU A 139 -29.67 -2.38 -31.27
CA LEU A 139 -28.40 -1.98 -30.64
C LEU A 139 -28.62 -1.37 -29.26
N ARG A 140 -29.64 -0.53 -29.08
CA ARG A 140 -29.98 0.04 -27.78
C ARG A 140 -30.42 -1.05 -26.80
N ALA A 141 -31.24 -2.01 -27.24
CA ALA A 141 -31.67 -3.13 -26.42
C ALA A 141 -30.47 -4.00 -25.99
N ALA A 142 -29.58 -4.32 -26.92
CA ALA A 142 -28.35 -5.06 -26.65
C ALA A 142 -27.43 -4.30 -25.67
N ALA A 143 -27.25 -3.00 -25.84
CA ALA A 143 -26.43 -2.18 -24.93
C ALA A 143 -27.02 -2.13 -23.51
N VAL A 144 -28.34 -2.02 -23.36
CA VAL A 144 -29.00 -2.08 -22.04
C VAL A 144 -28.84 -3.46 -21.41
N ALA A 145 -28.99 -4.54 -22.18
CA ALA A 145 -28.77 -5.90 -21.69
C ALA A 145 -27.31 -6.11 -21.23
N ALA A 146 -26.33 -5.67 -22.01
CA ALA A 146 -24.92 -5.72 -21.65
C ALA A 146 -24.63 -4.89 -20.39
N GLY A 147 -25.21 -3.69 -20.26
CA GLY A 147 -25.06 -2.85 -19.06
C GLY A 147 -25.60 -3.53 -17.80
N ARG A 148 -26.75 -4.22 -17.89
CA ARG A 148 -27.31 -5.00 -16.78
C ARG A 148 -26.43 -6.19 -16.41
N GLN A 149 -25.88 -6.88 -17.41
CA GLN A 149 -24.97 -8.00 -17.20
C GLN A 149 -23.72 -7.58 -16.43
N VAL A 150 -23.07 -6.49 -16.87
CA VAL A 150 -21.89 -5.93 -16.19
C VAL A 150 -22.23 -5.48 -14.76
N GLN A 151 -23.42 -4.91 -14.52
CA GLN A 151 -23.85 -4.54 -13.17
C GLN A 151 -24.02 -5.77 -12.26
N LEU A 152 -24.63 -6.84 -12.78
CA LEU A 152 -24.79 -8.09 -12.03
C LEU A 152 -23.44 -8.72 -11.69
N GLU A 153 -22.53 -8.82 -12.66
CA GLU A 153 -21.17 -9.32 -12.48
C GLU A 153 -20.39 -8.47 -11.48
N SER A 154 -20.44 -7.14 -11.60
CA SER A 154 -19.79 -6.23 -10.65
C SER A 154 -20.35 -6.38 -9.24
N SER A 155 -21.67 -6.55 -9.08
CA SER A 155 -22.27 -6.79 -7.77
C SER A 155 -21.86 -8.13 -7.15
N THR A 156 -21.69 -9.16 -7.99
CA THR A 156 -21.24 -10.49 -7.58
C THR A 156 -19.79 -10.44 -7.12
N LEU A 157 -18.90 -9.85 -7.93
CA LEU A 157 -17.49 -9.67 -7.60
C LEU A 157 -17.30 -8.84 -6.32
N ARG A 158 -18.13 -7.81 -6.09
CA ARG A 158 -18.08 -7.02 -4.84
C ARG A 158 -18.45 -7.87 -3.62
N ARG A 159 -19.52 -8.67 -3.70
CA ARG A 159 -19.92 -9.57 -2.60
C ARG A 159 -18.85 -10.63 -2.32
N GLU A 160 -18.25 -11.19 -3.36
CA GLU A 160 -17.14 -12.15 -3.23
C GLU A 160 -15.92 -11.51 -2.57
N ALA A 161 -15.53 -10.30 -3.01
CA ALA A 161 -14.43 -9.56 -2.41
C ALA A 161 -14.71 -9.23 -0.93
N GLU A 162 -15.92 -8.79 -0.60
CA GLU A 162 -16.34 -8.54 0.80
C GLU A 162 -16.29 -9.82 1.64
N ALA A 163 -16.72 -10.95 1.10
CA ALA A 163 -16.66 -12.24 1.79
C ALA A 163 -15.22 -12.69 2.06
N VAL A 164 -14.31 -12.53 1.08
CA VAL A 164 -12.87 -12.82 1.24
C VAL A 164 -12.25 -11.91 2.30
N LEU A 165 -12.55 -10.60 2.29
CA LEU A 165 -12.05 -9.67 3.30
C LEU A 165 -12.57 -10.01 4.70
N ALA A 166 -13.84 -10.40 4.83
CA ALA A 166 -14.42 -10.81 6.10
C ALA A 166 -13.82 -12.13 6.64
N ALA A 167 -13.52 -13.08 5.75
CA ALA A 167 -12.78 -14.29 6.11
C ALA A 167 -11.36 -13.97 6.59
N ALA A 168 -10.60 -13.19 5.82
CA ALA A 168 -9.23 -12.79 6.16
C ALA A 168 -9.15 -12.04 7.50
N ARG A 169 -10.13 -11.17 7.81
CA ARG A 169 -10.22 -10.49 9.11
C ARG A 169 -10.43 -11.47 10.26
N ARG A 170 -11.37 -12.42 10.12
CA ARG A 170 -11.61 -13.45 11.15
C ARG A 170 -10.38 -14.33 11.39
N GLU A 171 -9.67 -14.69 10.32
CA GLU A 171 -8.41 -15.45 10.44
C GLU A 171 -7.32 -14.65 11.14
N ALA A 172 -7.16 -13.36 10.80
CA ALA A 172 -6.21 -12.49 11.46
C ALA A 172 -6.53 -12.30 12.95
N ASP A 173 -7.80 -12.10 13.31
CA ASP A 173 -8.24 -11.98 14.70
C ASP A 173 -7.97 -13.28 15.49
N ALA A 174 -8.26 -14.44 14.89
CA ALA A 174 -7.98 -15.74 15.51
C ALA A 174 -6.47 -15.99 15.70
N ALA A 175 -5.64 -15.59 14.74
CA ALA A 175 -4.19 -15.69 14.84
C ALA A 175 -3.64 -14.77 15.94
N LEU A 176 -4.14 -13.53 16.03
CA LEU A 176 -3.76 -12.58 17.10
C LEU A 176 -4.15 -13.09 18.48
N GLU A 177 -5.34 -13.68 18.62
CA GLU A 177 -5.79 -14.25 19.89
C GLU A 177 -4.94 -15.45 20.30
N THR A 178 -4.63 -16.34 19.36
CA THR A 178 -3.71 -17.47 19.59
C THR A 178 -2.32 -16.98 20.01
N ALA A 179 -1.79 -15.95 19.36
CA ALA A 179 -0.50 -15.36 19.71
C ALA A 179 -0.51 -14.71 21.10
N ARG A 180 -1.59 -14.03 21.48
CA ARG A 180 -1.77 -13.46 22.83
C ARG A 180 -1.80 -14.54 23.90
N GLN A 181 -2.55 -15.61 23.68
CA GLN A 181 -2.62 -16.74 24.60
C GLN A 181 -1.25 -17.41 24.74
N GLY A 182 -0.53 -17.62 23.64
CA GLY A 182 0.83 -18.15 23.64
C GLY A 182 1.81 -17.26 24.42
N ALA A 183 1.74 -15.94 24.22
CA ALA A 183 2.58 -14.98 24.96
C ALA A 183 2.25 -14.95 26.46
N GLN A 184 0.97 -15.00 26.84
CA GLN A 184 0.55 -15.07 28.24
C GLN A 184 1.02 -16.36 28.91
N ALA A 185 0.89 -17.50 28.23
CA ALA A 185 1.38 -18.78 28.73
C ALA A 185 2.90 -18.78 28.93
N ALA A 186 3.65 -18.24 27.95
CA ALA A 186 5.11 -18.11 28.06
C ALA A 186 5.53 -17.20 29.22
N LEU A 187 4.82 -16.08 29.44
CA LEU A 187 5.08 -15.19 30.58
C LEU A 187 4.75 -15.84 31.92
N ALA A 188 3.68 -16.64 31.99
CA ALA A 188 3.32 -17.38 33.21
C ALA A 188 4.38 -18.44 33.54
N ALA A 189 4.83 -19.20 32.54
CA ALA A 189 5.91 -20.18 32.70
C ALA A 189 7.22 -19.51 33.17
N ALA A 190 7.63 -18.43 32.51
CA ALA A 190 8.84 -17.70 32.90
C ALA A 190 8.78 -17.13 34.34
N ARG A 191 7.59 -16.74 34.81
CA ARG A 191 7.39 -16.31 36.21
C ARG A 191 7.53 -17.47 37.18
N GLN A 192 6.92 -18.61 36.86
CA GLN A 192 7.05 -19.81 37.69
C GLN A 192 8.52 -20.25 37.78
N ASP A 193 9.23 -20.33 36.65
CA ASP A 193 10.66 -20.67 36.62
C ASP A 193 11.48 -19.70 37.48
N ALA A 194 11.20 -18.39 37.39
CA ALA A 194 11.88 -17.39 38.20
C ALA A 194 11.59 -17.53 39.70
N GLU A 195 10.35 -17.86 40.07
CA GLU A 195 9.96 -18.12 41.46
C GLU A 195 10.65 -19.37 42.02
N GLU A 196 10.73 -20.45 41.23
CA GLU A 196 11.44 -21.68 41.59
C GLU A 196 12.94 -21.43 41.79
N LEU A 197 13.59 -20.68 40.89
CA LEU A 197 15.00 -20.30 41.02
C LEU A 197 15.25 -19.43 42.25
N LEU A 198 14.36 -18.46 42.53
CA LEU A 198 14.46 -17.62 43.73
C LEU A 198 14.26 -18.42 45.01
N ALA A 199 13.34 -19.40 45.01
CA ALA A 199 13.12 -20.29 46.14
C ALA A 199 14.34 -21.17 46.41
N ALA A 200 14.93 -21.76 45.36
CA ALA A 200 16.16 -22.55 45.46
C ALA A 200 17.33 -21.71 46.01
N ALA A 201 17.55 -20.51 45.45
CA ALA A 201 18.61 -19.62 45.92
C ALA A 201 18.44 -19.18 47.39
N ARG A 202 17.18 -19.01 47.85
CA ARG A 202 16.89 -18.73 49.26
C ARG A 202 17.21 -19.91 50.17
N ALA A 203 16.84 -21.12 49.77
CA ALA A 203 17.15 -22.33 50.53
C ALA A 203 18.67 -22.52 50.67
N GLU A 204 19.43 -22.39 49.58
CA GLU A 204 20.90 -22.45 49.60
C GLU A 204 21.50 -21.38 50.53
N ALA A 205 21.01 -20.14 50.46
CA ALA A 205 21.48 -19.06 51.33
C ALA A 205 21.15 -19.30 52.81
N GLU A 206 20.01 -19.91 53.12
CA GLU A 206 19.62 -20.31 54.48
C GLU A 206 20.51 -21.44 55.01
N GLU A 207 20.80 -22.45 54.19
CA GLU A 207 21.74 -23.53 54.53
C GLU A 207 23.16 -23.00 54.78
N GLU A 208 23.67 -22.11 53.93
CA GLU A 208 24.96 -21.46 54.14
C GLU A 208 25.00 -20.66 55.44
N ARG A 209 23.94 -19.90 55.73
CA ARG A 209 23.83 -19.13 56.98
C ARG A 209 23.81 -20.06 58.19
N ALA A 210 23.04 -21.14 58.14
CA ALA A 210 23.00 -22.14 59.20
C ALA A 210 24.38 -22.78 59.42
N ALA A 211 25.09 -23.13 58.35
CA ALA A 211 26.45 -23.67 58.41
C ALA A 211 27.44 -22.68 59.04
N ARG A 212 27.39 -21.39 58.65
CA ARG A 212 28.24 -20.33 59.24
C ARG A 212 27.94 -20.13 60.73
N LEU A 213 26.67 -20.11 61.12
CA LEU A 213 26.27 -19.99 62.52
C LEU A 213 26.73 -21.19 63.36
N ALA A 214 26.63 -22.41 62.80
CA ALA A 214 27.14 -23.61 63.46
C ALA A 214 28.67 -23.57 63.63
N ALA A 215 29.41 -23.11 62.62
CA ALA A 215 30.86 -22.93 62.70
C ALA A 215 31.25 -21.93 63.80
N VAL A 216 30.64 -20.74 63.83
CA VAL A 216 30.85 -19.73 64.88
C VAL A 216 30.45 -20.27 66.25
N GLY A 217 29.36 -21.02 66.35
CA GLY A 217 28.95 -21.69 67.58
C GLY A 217 30.00 -22.69 68.10
N GLY A 218 30.65 -23.43 67.21
CA GLY A 218 31.77 -24.31 67.53
C GLY A 218 32.98 -23.53 68.09
N GLU A 219 33.39 -22.46 67.41
CA GLU A 219 34.49 -21.59 67.86
C GLU A 219 34.24 -21.00 69.26
N LEU A 220 33.01 -20.53 69.52
CA LEU A 220 32.64 -19.99 70.83
C LEU A 220 32.67 -21.06 71.93
N ALA A 221 32.24 -22.29 71.63
CA ALA A 221 32.30 -23.39 72.58
C ALA A 221 33.75 -23.74 72.94
N ASP A 222 34.66 -23.72 71.95
CA ASP A 222 36.09 -23.96 72.17
C ASP A 222 36.75 -22.84 72.96
N LEU A 223 36.43 -21.57 72.67
CA LEU A 223 36.91 -20.43 73.46
C LEU A 223 36.41 -20.49 74.92
N CYS A 224 35.15 -20.92 75.14
CA CYS A 224 34.63 -21.14 76.49
C CYS A 224 35.41 -22.24 77.22
N ARG A 225 35.71 -23.35 76.54
CA ARG A 225 36.53 -24.45 77.07
C ARG A 225 37.92 -23.96 77.46
N GLN A 226 38.61 -23.24 76.56
CA GLN A 226 39.93 -22.65 76.81
C GLN A 226 39.92 -21.68 78.00
N ARG A 227 38.89 -20.83 78.11
CA ARG A 227 38.73 -19.91 79.24
C ARG A 227 38.56 -20.67 80.56
N ASP A 228 37.75 -21.72 80.56
CA ASP A 228 37.45 -22.50 81.77
C ASP A 228 38.68 -23.33 82.21
N GLU A 229 39.43 -23.88 81.25
CA GLU A 229 40.75 -24.49 81.46
C GLU A 229 41.77 -23.48 82.03
N ALA A 230 41.87 -22.28 81.45
CA ALA A 230 42.74 -21.22 81.95
C ALA A 230 42.38 -20.79 83.38
N ARG A 231 41.08 -20.66 83.70
CA ARG A 231 40.59 -20.38 85.07
C ARG A 231 40.92 -21.51 86.03
N ALA A 232 40.81 -22.76 85.61
CA ALA A 232 41.19 -23.91 86.42
C ALA A 232 42.70 -23.94 86.68
N ALA A 233 43.53 -23.66 85.67
CA ALA A 233 44.97 -23.52 85.79
C ALA A 233 45.37 -22.38 86.72
N LEU A 234 44.77 -21.19 86.57
CA LEU A 234 44.99 -20.04 87.46
C LEU A 234 44.64 -20.39 88.91
N ARG A 235 43.47 -20.98 89.18
CA ARG A 235 43.07 -21.42 90.53
C ARG A 235 44.08 -22.41 91.13
N ARG A 236 44.60 -23.33 90.32
CA ARG A 236 45.64 -24.28 90.73
C ARG A 236 46.93 -23.57 91.13
N VAL A 237 47.42 -22.65 90.30
CA VAL A 237 48.63 -21.85 90.59
C VAL A 237 48.44 -20.98 91.82
N THR A 238 47.30 -20.29 91.96
CA THR A 238 47.00 -19.50 93.16
C THR A 238 46.96 -20.37 94.41
N GLY A 239 46.38 -21.57 94.33
CA GLY A 239 46.40 -22.54 95.43
C GLY A 239 47.82 -23.01 95.78
N GLN A 240 48.67 -23.26 94.79
CA GLN A 240 50.08 -23.61 95.00
C GLN A 240 50.87 -22.46 95.66
N ILE A 241 50.63 -21.21 95.24
CA ILE A 241 51.24 -20.02 95.84
C ILE A 241 50.79 -19.88 97.29
N ALA A 242 49.50 -20.00 97.58
CA ALA A 242 48.98 -19.93 98.95
C ALA A 242 49.62 -21.00 99.85
N ALA A 243 49.70 -22.26 99.38
CA ALA A 243 50.36 -23.34 100.10
C ALA A 243 51.86 -23.07 100.33
N ALA A 244 52.56 -22.51 99.33
CA ALA A 244 53.96 -22.12 99.46
C ALA A 244 54.14 -20.97 100.48
N LEU A 245 53.25 -19.98 100.48
CA LEU A 245 53.26 -18.89 101.46
C LEU A 245 52.96 -19.40 102.88
N ASP A 246 51.99 -20.29 103.07
CA ASP A 246 51.70 -20.92 104.36
C ASP A 246 52.90 -21.74 104.87
N SER A 247 53.65 -22.39 103.97
CA SER A 247 54.87 -23.11 104.35
C SER A 247 56.02 -22.20 104.81
N LEU A 248 56.04 -20.94 104.35
CA LEU A 248 57.00 -19.91 104.73
C LEU A 248 56.56 -19.12 105.97
N ALA A 249 55.27 -19.14 106.30
CA ALA A 249 54.71 -18.48 107.48
C ALA A 249 55.03 -19.28 108.76
N VAL A 250 56.24 -19.06 109.31
CA VAL A 250 56.63 -19.51 110.65
C VAL A 250 55.79 -18.78 111.71
N PRO A 251 55.20 -19.47 112.70
CA PRO A 251 54.34 -18.84 113.71
C PRO A 251 55.16 -17.92 114.63
N GLY A 252 55.11 -16.62 114.37
CA GLY A 252 55.59 -15.58 115.27
C GLY A 252 54.54 -15.25 116.35
N PRO A 253 54.96 -14.91 117.58
CA PRO A 253 54.07 -14.69 118.71
C PRO A 253 53.12 -13.51 118.48
N ALA A 254 51.87 -13.71 118.90
CA ALA A 254 50.75 -12.79 118.76
C ALA A 254 51.06 -11.38 119.30
N ALA A 255 50.96 -10.38 118.42
CA ALA A 255 50.97 -8.96 118.78
C ALA A 255 49.55 -8.38 118.61
N PRO A 256 49.02 -7.64 119.59
CA PRO A 256 47.69 -7.04 119.52
C PRO A 256 47.72 -5.64 118.87
N GLY A 257 46.72 -5.37 118.02
CA GLY A 257 46.21 -4.03 117.73
C GLY A 257 46.91 -3.23 116.64
N ALA A 258 46.24 -3.04 115.49
CA ALA A 258 46.37 -1.82 114.69
C ALA A 258 45.22 -1.66 113.68
N ALA A 259 44.42 -0.62 113.96
CA ALA A 259 43.69 0.29 113.08
C ALA A 259 43.38 -0.11 111.61
N ARG A 260 42.07 -0.17 111.38
CA ARG A 260 41.34 -0.16 110.11
C ARG A 260 41.59 1.16 109.35
N ALA A 261 42.11 1.09 108.12
CA ALA A 261 42.26 2.20 107.17
C ALA A 261 41.36 2.00 105.92
N PRO A 262 40.94 3.07 105.24
CA PRO A 262 39.69 3.13 104.50
C PRO A 262 39.74 2.57 103.06
N GLY A 263 38.57 2.07 102.63
CA GLY A 263 38.36 1.37 101.36
C GLY A 263 38.66 2.20 100.12
N VAL A 264 39.46 1.62 99.23
CA VAL A 264 39.60 2.05 97.84
C VAL A 264 38.44 1.46 97.04
N ARG A 265 37.44 2.29 96.75
CA ARG A 265 36.31 1.95 95.87
C ARG A 265 36.75 2.22 94.43
N VAL A 266 37.14 1.19 93.69
CA VAL A 266 37.46 1.29 92.26
C VAL A 266 36.15 1.34 91.47
N THR A 267 35.69 2.55 91.16
CA THR A 267 34.60 2.79 90.18
C THR A 267 35.19 2.75 88.77
N GLY A 268 35.42 1.55 88.25
CA GLY A 268 35.82 1.37 86.85
C GLY A 268 34.61 1.47 85.94
N ASN A 269 34.27 2.70 85.50
CA ASN A 269 33.37 2.92 84.37
C ASN A 269 34.06 2.45 83.08
N VAL A 270 33.74 1.25 82.62
CA VAL A 270 34.10 0.80 81.27
C VAL A 270 33.09 1.41 80.31
N VAL A 271 33.50 2.44 79.60
CA VAL A 271 32.76 3.00 78.47
C VAL A 271 32.87 2.01 77.31
N ILE A 272 31.83 1.21 77.11
CA ILE A 272 31.69 0.38 75.91
C ILE A 272 31.40 1.35 74.77
N GLY A 273 32.40 1.61 73.94
CA GLY A 273 32.25 2.43 72.74
C GLY A 273 31.21 1.82 71.80
N GLU A 274 30.29 2.64 71.31
CA GLU A 274 29.21 2.23 70.41
C GLU A 274 29.76 1.56 69.14
N PRO A 275 29.12 0.48 68.66
CA PRO A 275 29.52 -0.17 67.41
C PRO A 275 29.25 0.79 66.23
N ARG A 276 30.31 1.09 65.46
CA ARG A 276 30.20 1.84 64.20
C ARG A 276 29.25 1.09 63.25
N GLN A 277 28.21 1.77 62.78
CA GLN A 277 27.30 1.24 61.77
C GLN A 277 28.08 0.86 60.49
N PRO A 278 27.77 -0.30 59.87
CA PRO A 278 28.33 -0.66 58.58
C PRO A 278 27.78 0.27 57.49
N VAL A 279 28.70 0.84 56.71
CA VAL A 279 28.39 1.56 55.47
C VAL A 279 27.81 0.55 54.48
N ALA A 280 26.57 0.78 54.05
CA ALA A 280 25.93 -0.03 53.02
C ALA A 280 26.60 0.20 51.65
N PRO A 281 26.68 -0.83 50.79
CA PRO A 281 27.29 -0.74 49.45
C PRO A 281 26.48 0.12 48.48
#